data_AF-A0A8C9PFN8-F1
#
_entry.id   AF-A0A8C9PFN8-F1
#
_cell.length_a   1.000
_cell.length_b   1.000
_cell.length_c   1.000
_cell.angle_alpha   90.00
_cell.angle_beta   90.00
_cell.angle_gamma   90.00
#
_symmetry.space_group_name_H-M   'P 1'
#
loop_
_entity.id
_entity.type
_entity.pdbx_description
1 polymer ?
#
loop_
_entity_poly.entity_id
_entity_poly.type
_entity_poly.pdbx_seq_one_letter_code
_entity_poly.pdbx_strand_id
1 'polypeptide(L)'
;MSSGGRFNFDDGGSYCGGWEDGKAHGHGVCTGPKGQGEYTGSWSHGFEVLGVYTWPSGNTYQGTWAQGKRHGIGLESKGKWVYKGEWTLSLRG
;
A
#
# COMPACT_ATOMS: atom_id res chain seq x y z
N MET A 1 16.70 -17.67 -1.87
CA MET A 1 16.72 -16.31 -1.29
C MET A 1 16.29 -15.37 -2.39
N SER A 2 15.03 -14.91 -2.39
CA SER A 2 14.56 -13.92 -3.36
C SER A 2 15.31 -12.62 -3.10
N SER A 3 16.26 -12.30 -3.98
CA SER A 3 17.03 -11.07 -3.96
C SER A 3 16.06 -9.91 -4.12
N GLY A 4 15.68 -9.27 -3.02
CA GLY A 4 14.90 -8.04 -3.06
C GLY A 4 15.62 -6.98 -3.88
N GLY A 5 14.86 -6.06 -4.46
CA GLY A 5 15.38 -4.98 -5.29
C GLY A 5 14.72 -3.66 -4.94
N ARG A 6 15.41 -2.56 -5.28
CA ARG A 6 14.90 -1.21 -5.19
C ARG A 6 14.70 -0.63 -6.58
N PHE A 7 13.54 -0.06 -6.84
CA PHE A 7 13.25 0.72 -8.03
C PHE A 7 12.86 2.15 -7.63
N ASN A 8 13.42 3.15 -8.31
CA ASN A 8 13.06 4.54 -8.11
C ASN A 8 12.21 4.98 -9.29
N PHE A 9 11.05 5.58 -9.01
CA PHE A 9 10.17 6.12 -10.04
C PHE A 9 10.59 7.55 -10.38
N ASP A 10 10.37 7.98 -11.62
CA ASP A 10 10.69 9.34 -12.08
C ASP A 10 9.89 10.43 -11.35
N ASP A 11 8.78 10.04 -10.72
CA ASP A 11 7.91 10.91 -9.94
C ASP A 11 8.41 11.15 -8.48
N GLY A 12 9.56 10.57 -8.14
CA GLY A 12 10.19 10.68 -6.82
C GLY A 12 9.74 9.63 -5.80
N GLY A 13 8.85 8.72 -6.18
CA GLY A 13 8.53 7.52 -5.39
C GLY A 13 9.61 6.45 -5.50
N SER A 14 9.45 5.37 -4.73
CA SER A 14 10.29 4.18 -4.87
C SER A 14 9.56 2.92 -4.40
N TYR A 15 9.96 1.77 -4.92
CA TYR A 15 9.56 0.46 -4.41
C TYR A 15 10.79 -0.30 -3.92
N CYS A 16 10.70 -0.90 -2.74
CA CYS A 16 11.72 -1.78 -2.15
C CYS A 16 11.04 -3.09 -1.76
N GLY A 17 11.36 -4.20 -2.44
CA GLY A 17 10.72 -5.48 -2.15
C GLY A 17 11.07 -6.59 -3.14
N GLY A 18 10.22 -7.63 -3.13
CA GLY A 18 10.33 -8.76 -4.04
C GLY A 18 9.83 -8.43 -5.45
N TRP A 19 10.35 -9.19 -6.42
CA TRP A 19 9.99 -9.06 -7.82
C TRP A 19 9.72 -10.45 -8.40
N GLU A 20 8.69 -10.56 -9.22
CA GLU A 20 8.35 -11.75 -10.02
C GLU A 20 7.89 -11.27 -11.40
N ASP A 21 8.47 -11.82 -12.47
CA ASP A 21 8.19 -11.44 -13.86
C ASP A 21 8.21 -9.92 -14.12
N GLY A 22 9.20 -9.24 -13.51
CA GLY A 22 9.39 -7.79 -13.64
C GLY A 22 8.34 -6.94 -12.91
N LYS A 23 7.49 -7.56 -12.08
CA LYS A 23 6.44 -6.88 -11.29
C LYS A 23 6.70 -7.03 -9.80
N ALA A 24 6.28 -6.03 -9.03
CA ALA A 24 6.31 -6.11 -7.57
C ALA A 24 5.52 -7.35 -7.09
N HIS A 25 6.15 -8.17 -6.26
CA HIS A 25 5.56 -9.41 -5.74
C HIS A 25 6.09 -9.72 -4.34
N GLY A 26 5.26 -10.34 -3.50
CA GLY A 26 5.62 -10.71 -2.13
C GLY A 26 5.52 -9.51 -1.20
N HIS A 27 6.44 -9.38 -0.24
CA HIS A 27 6.43 -8.24 0.68
C HIS A 27 7.33 -7.10 0.18
N GLY A 28 6.84 -5.87 0.31
CA GLY A 28 7.59 -4.68 -0.06
C GLY A 28 6.97 -3.38 0.46
N VAL A 29 7.78 -2.33 0.34
CA VAL A 29 7.44 -0.95 0.71
C VAL A 29 7.42 -0.10 -0.56
N CYS A 30 6.37 0.68 -0.78
CA CYS A 30 6.27 1.65 -1.87
C CYS A 30 6.02 3.04 -1.30
N THR A 31 6.81 4.03 -1.72
CA THR A 31 6.57 5.44 -1.44
C THR A 31 5.89 6.10 -2.62
N GLY A 32 4.87 6.91 -2.34
CA GLY A 32 4.14 7.66 -3.35
C GLY A 32 4.97 8.81 -3.96
N PRO A 33 4.51 9.37 -5.09
CA PRO A 33 5.21 10.44 -5.81
C PRO A 33 5.51 11.62 -4.89
N LYS A 34 6.74 12.14 -4.93
CA LYS A 34 7.18 13.28 -4.10
C LYS A 34 6.86 13.14 -2.60
N GLY A 35 6.89 11.90 -2.07
CA GLY A 35 6.62 11.63 -0.66
C GLY A 35 5.13 11.66 -0.29
N GLN A 36 4.22 11.37 -1.22
CA GLN A 36 2.77 11.34 -0.99
C GLN A 36 2.27 10.14 -0.15
N GLY A 37 3.05 9.71 0.84
CA GLY A 37 2.73 8.59 1.72
C GLY A 37 3.49 7.32 1.36
N GLU A 38 3.24 6.28 2.13
CA GLU A 38 3.94 5.00 2.05
C GLU A 38 2.95 3.85 2.21
N TYR A 39 3.04 2.85 1.34
CA TYR A 39 2.42 1.55 1.52
C TYR A 39 3.47 0.53 1.96
N THR A 40 3.18 -0.22 3.01
CA THR A 40 3.93 -1.41 3.42
C THR A 40 3.00 -2.62 3.45
N GLY A 41 3.33 -3.67 2.73
CA GLY A 41 2.49 -4.86 2.72
C GLY A 41 2.82 -5.87 1.65
N SER A 42 1.80 -6.66 1.32
CA SER A 42 1.85 -7.72 0.32
C SER A 42 1.49 -7.17 -1.06
N TRP A 43 2.19 -7.68 -2.06
CA TRP A 43 2.10 -7.33 -3.47
C TRP A 43 1.88 -8.59 -4.29
N SER A 44 1.07 -8.48 -5.33
CA SER A 44 0.89 -9.54 -6.32
C SER A 44 0.74 -8.94 -7.71
N HIS A 45 1.59 -9.38 -8.64
CA HIS A 45 1.55 -8.95 -10.04
C HIS A 45 1.52 -7.42 -10.21
N GLY A 46 2.27 -6.69 -9.36
CA GLY A 46 2.36 -5.23 -9.41
C GLY A 46 1.30 -4.47 -8.61
N PHE A 47 0.38 -5.15 -7.94
CA PHE A 47 -0.70 -4.52 -7.16
C PHE A 47 -0.60 -4.82 -5.67
N GLU A 48 -1.01 -3.86 -4.86
CA GLU A 48 -1.22 -4.03 -3.42
C GLU A 48 -2.34 -5.04 -3.16
N VAL A 49 -2.15 -5.92 -2.18
CA VAL A 49 -3.13 -6.95 -1.79
C VAL A 49 -3.61 -6.75 -0.35
N LEU A 50 -2.67 -6.69 0.59
CA LEU A 50 -2.94 -6.56 2.02
C LEU A 50 -1.78 -5.80 2.66
N GLY A 51 -2.08 -4.68 3.30
CA GLY A 51 -1.03 -3.85 3.88
C GLY A 51 -1.56 -2.62 4.60
N VAL A 52 -0.61 -1.77 4.96
CA VAL A 52 -0.82 -0.50 5.64
C VAL A 52 -0.39 0.62 4.71
N TYR A 53 -1.27 1.58 4.48
CA TYR A 53 -0.91 2.85 3.88
C TYR A 53 -0.87 3.94 4.94
N THR A 54 0.21 4.69 4.98
CA THR A 54 0.43 5.83 5.87
C THR A 54 0.48 7.10 5.03
N TRP A 55 -0.46 8.01 5.26
CA TRP A 55 -0.45 9.33 4.64
C TRP A 55 0.57 10.24 5.33
N PRO A 56 1.10 11.29 4.67
CA PRO A 56 2.02 12.25 5.29
C PRO A 56 1.49 12.89 6.58
N SER A 57 0.15 13.02 6.69
CA SER A 57 -0.54 13.47 7.90
C SER A 57 -0.40 12.53 9.12
N GLY A 58 0.12 11.32 8.95
CA GLY A 58 0.13 10.26 9.97
C GLY A 58 -1.17 9.43 10.03
N ASN A 59 -2.20 9.79 9.25
CA ASN A 59 -3.38 8.93 9.08
C ASN A 59 -2.96 7.58 8.49
N THR A 60 -3.68 6.52 8.82
CA THR A 60 -3.39 5.17 8.31
C THR A 60 -4.63 4.43 7.84
N TYR A 61 -4.43 3.53 6.89
CA TYR A 61 -5.38 2.50 6.52
C TYR A 61 -4.67 1.16 6.51
N GLN A 62 -5.20 0.21 7.27
CA GLN A 62 -4.74 -1.17 7.29
C GLN A 62 -5.86 -2.06 6.76
N GLY A 63 -5.61 -2.84 5.71
CA GLY A 63 -6.62 -3.73 5.17
C GLY A 63 -6.28 -4.23 3.78
N THR A 64 -7.29 -4.80 3.13
CA THR A 64 -7.16 -5.29 1.76
C THR A 64 -7.20 -4.15 0.74
N TRP A 65 -6.57 -4.41 -0.39
CA TRP A 65 -6.45 -3.49 -1.52
C TRP A 65 -6.85 -4.21 -2.80
N ALA A 66 -7.45 -3.45 -3.72
CA ALA A 66 -7.78 -3.92 -5.05
C ALA A 66 -7.65 -2.75 -6.03
N GLN A 67 -6.87 -2.92 -7.10
CA GLN A 67 -6.65 -1.90 -8.13
C GLN A 67 -6.22 -0.54 -7.55
N GLY A 68 -5.28 -0.55 -6.60
CA GLY A 68 -4.77 0.67 -5.94
C GLY A 68 -5.78 1.37 -5.03
N LYS A 69 -6.91 0.73 -4.70
CA LYS A 69 -7.96 1.29 -3.82
C LYS A 69 -8.17 0.41 -2.61
N ARG A 70 -8.60 1.04 -1.51
CA ARG A 70 -9.02 0.34 -0.29
C ARG A 70 -10.24 -0.52 -0.58
N HIS A 71 -10.20 -1.77 -0.16
CA HIS A 71 -11.23 -2.75 -0.44
C HIS A 71 -11.38 -3.74 0.72
N GLY A 72 -12.50 -4.46 0.79
CA GLY A 72 -12.76 -5.50 1.80
C GLY A 72 -12.74 -4.95 3.23
N ILE A 73 -12.29 -5.77 4.18
CA ILE A 73 -12.25 -5.36 5.59
C ILE A 73 -11.00 -4.51 5.85
N GLY A 74 -11.19 -3.37 6.50
CA GLY A 74 -10.10 -2.47 6.83
C GLY A 74 -10.33 -1.62 8.07
N LEU A 75 -9.22 -1.11 8.61
CA LEU A 75 -9.13 -0.20 9.74
C LEU A 75 -8.54 1.12 9.24
N GLU A 76 -9.30 2.21 9.31
CA GLU A 76 -8.79 3.57 9.06
C GLU A 76 -8.63 4.31 10.38
N SER A 77 -7.44 4.88 10.60
CA SER A 77 -7.13 5.72 11.76
C SER A 77 -6.86 7.15 11.31
N LYS A 78 -7.55 8.11 11.92
CA LYS A 78 -7.42 9.56 11.70
C LYS A 78 -7.41 10.30 13.03
N GLY A 79 -6.21 10.53 13.58
CA GLY A 79 -6.06 11.06 14.94
C GLY A 79 -6.72 10.12 15.96
N LYS A 80 -7.72 10.62 16.69
CA LYS A 80 -8.50 9.81 17.66
C LYS A 80 -9.63 9.00 17.01
N TRP A 81 -9.93 9.25 15.73
CA TRP A 81 -11.00 8.55 15.02
C TRP A 81 -10.50 7.24 14.45
N VAL A 82 -11.27 6.18 14.69
CA VAL A 82 -11.04 4.86 14.13
C VAL A 82 -12.31 4.37 13.47
N TYR A 83 -12.20 3.93 12.22
CA TYR A 83 -13.26 3.21 11.52
C TYR A 83 -12.79 1.79 11.23
N LYS A 84 -13.57 0.81 11.66
CA LYS A 84 -13.38 -0.61 11.34
C LYS A 84 -14.62 -1.09 10.60
N GLY A 85 -14.45 -1.51 9.36
CA GLY A 85 -15.58 -1.95 8.55
C GLY A 85 -15.17 -2.32 7.14
N GLU A 86 -16.19 -2.50 6.31
CA GLU A 86 -16.02 -2.82 4.90
C GLU A 86 -15.70 -1.56 4.08
N TRP A 87 -14.95 -1.78 3.01
CA TRP A 87 -14.53 -0.79 2.03
C TRP A 87 -14.78 -1.33 0.62
N THR A 88 -15.34 -0.49 -0.25
CA THR A 88 -15.47 -0.77 -1.68
C THR A 88 -14.97 0.44 -2.46
N LEU A 89 -13.90 0.27 -3.24
CA LEU A 89 -13.32 1.33 -4.07
C LEU A 89 -13.03 2.62 -3.28
N SER A 90 -12.46 2.48 -2.08
CA SER A 90 -12.17 3.57 -1.14
C SER A 90 -13.38 4.24 -0.47
N LEU A 91 -14.60 3.75 -0.67
CA LEU A 91 -15.81 4.16 0.04
C LEU A 91 -16.08 3.21 1.21
N ARG A 92 -16.53 3.75 2.34
CA ARG A 92 -16.97 2.97 3.50
C ARG A 92 -18.34 2.35 3.21
N GLY A 93 -18.54 1.10 3.67
CA GLY A 93 -19.85 0.45 3.73
C GLY A 93 -20.73 0.93 4.88
#